data_AF-A0A314YVF8-F1
#
_entry.id   AF-A0A314YVF8-F1
#
_cell.length_a   1.000
_cell.length_b   1.000
_cell.length_c   1.000
_cell.angle_alpha   90.00
_cell.angle_beta   90.00
_cell.angle_gamma   90.00
#
_symmetry.space_group_name_H-M   'P 1'
#
loop_
_entity.id
_entity.type
_entity.pdbx_description
1 polymer ?
#
loop_
_entity_poly.entity_id
_entity_poly.type
_entity_poly.pdbx_seq_one_letter_code
_entity_poly.pdbx_strand_id
1 'polypeptide(L)'
;MECLEEWAFEILVLLGGLMPNSAKTSSLLAMCVNTQEIGYKITYGLIAAASTRVSNELGAGNPDRAKNSMVVTLKLSVFLSFTIILALVFGHNIWAAFFIDSNASYAV
;
A
#
# COMPACT_ATOMS: atom_id res chain seq x y z
N MET A 1 0.50 6.07 15.78
CA MET A 1 -0.85 6.70 15.83
C MET A 1 -1.34 6.70 14.40
N GLU A 2 -1.76 5.52 13.92
CA GLU A 2 -2.05 5.27 12.49
C GLU A 2 -3.11 6.23 11.95
N CYS A 3 -4.08 6.62 12.78
CA CYS A 3 -5.13 7.55 12.37
C CYS A 3 -4.57 8.91 11.91
N LEU A 4 -3.60 9.50 12.62
CA LEU A 4 -3.04 10.80 12.22
C LEU A 4 -2.26 10.72 10.91
N GLU A 5 -1.63 9.56 10.65
CA GLU A 5 -0.91 9.31 9.40
C GLU A 5 -1.86 9.21 8.22
N GLU A 6 -2.94 8.43 8.34
CA GLU A 6 -3.96 8.34 7.28
C GLU A 6 -4.67 9.68 7.05
N TRP A 7 -5.00 10.41 8.11
CA TRP A 7 -5.54 11.76 8.00
C TRP A 7 -4.59 12.71 7.26
N ALA A 8 -3.27 12.55 7.40
CA ALA A 8 -2.32 13.38 6.68
C ALA A 8 -2.35 13.12 5.16
N PHE A 9 -2.53 11.87 4.73
CA PHE A 9 -2.70 11.54 3.31
C PHE A 9 -4.00 12.11 2.73
N GLU A 10 -5.10 12.08 3.49
CA GLU A 10 -6.37 12.71 3.07
C GLU A 10 -6.24 14.23 2.95
N ILE A 11 -5.57 14.87 3.92
CA ILE A 11 -5.27 16.30 3.86
C ILE A 11 -4.40 16.62 2.62
N LEU A 12 -3.44 15.76 2.28
CA LEU A 12 -2.62 15.94 1.08
C LEU A 12 -3.48 15.93 -0.19
N VAL A 13 -4.44 15.01 -0.31
CA VAL A 13 -5.38 14.96 -1.44
C VAL A 13 -6.25 16.23 -1.49
N LEU A 14 -6.75 16.69 -0.35
CA LEU A 14 -7.52 17.94 -0.24
C LEU A 14 -6.71 19.16 -0.67
N LEU A 15 -5.45 19.26 -0.24
CA LEU A 15 -4.52 20.31 -0.68
C LEU A 15 -4.26 20.23 -2.19
N GLY A 16 -4.27 19.03 -2.76
CA GLY A 16 -4.27 18.80 -4.20
C GLY A 16 -5.36 19.57 -4.95
N GLY A 17 -6.55 19.65 -4.34
CA GLY A 17 -7.69 20.38 -4.88
C GLY A 17 -7.54 21.91 -4.85
N LEU A 18 -6.58 22.46 -4.11
CA LEU A 18 -6.31 23.90 -4.06
C LEU A 18 -5.30 24.35 -5.14
N MET A 19 -4.68 23.42 -5.89
CA MET A 19 -3.70 23.75 -6.92
C MET A 19 -4.35 24.31 -8.20
N PRO A 20 -3.60 25.08 -9.04
CA PRO A 20 -4.12 25.70 -10.26
C PRO A 20 -4.77 24.73 -11.25
N ASN A 21 -4.31 23.48 -11.27
CA ASN A 21 -4.95 22.38 -11.99
C ASN A 21 -5.50 21.36 -10.98
N SER A 22 -6.53 21.80 -10.25
CA SER A 22 -7.09 21.10 -9.09
C SER A 22 -7.52 19.68 -9.44
N ALA A 23 -8.33 19.50 -10.48
CA ALA A 23 -8.82 18.20 -10.93
C ALA A 23 -7.68 17.22 -11.27
N LYS A 24 -6.69 17.65 -12.07
CA LYS A 24 -5.56 16.78 -12.42
C LYS A 24 -4.76 16.39 -11.18
N THR A 25 -4.45 17.37 -10.33
CA THR A 25 -3.50 17.14 -9.24
C THR A 25 -4.13 16.36 -8.10
N SER A 26 -5.41 16.61 -7.77
CA SER A 26 -6.15 15.80 -6.80
C SER A 26 -6.35 14.37 -7.29
N SER A 27 -6.67 14.15 -8.58
CA SER A 27 -6.80 12.80 -9.13
C SER A 27 -5.49 12.01 -9.09
N LEU A 28 -4.36 12.65 -9.42
CA LEU A 28 -3.04 12.01 -9.31
C LEU A 28 -2.69 11.66 -7.86
N LEU A 29 -2.94 12.57 -6.92
CA LEU A 29 -2.70 12.32 -5.50
C LEU A 29 -3.60 11.21 -4.96
N ALA A 30 -4.89 11.23 -5.32
CA ALA A 30 -5.84 10.18 -4.96
C ALA A 30 -5.41 8.81 -5.50
N MET A 31 -4.98 8.75 -6.76
CA MET A 31 -4.44 7.52 -7.35
C MET A 31 -3.22 7.01 -6.57
N CYS A 32 -2.25 7.87 -6.26
CA CYS A 32 -1.06 7.51 -5.50
C CYS A 32 -1.40 6.99 -4.10
N VAL A 33 -2.24 7.72 -3.35
CA VAL A 33 -2.63 7.36 -1.98
C VAL A 33 -3.41 6.04 -1.97
N ASN A 34 -4.37 5.85 -2.87
CA ASN A 34 -5.13 4.59 -2.96
C ASN A 34 -4.22 3.40 -3.34
N THR A 35 -3.25 3.62 -4.23
CA THR A 35 -2.28 2.58 -4.61
C THR A 35 -1.43 2.17 -3.42
N GLN A 36 -0.90 3.15 -2.68
CA GLN A 36 -0.14 2.92 -1.45
C GLN A 36 -0.98 2.16 -0.43
N GLU A 37 -2.22 2.59 -0.21
CA GLU A 37 -3.09 2.06 0.84
C GLU A 37 -3.44 0.58 0.62
N ILE A 38 -3.75 0.21 -0.63
CA ILE A 38 -3.97 -1.19 -1.00
C ILE A 38 -2.71 -2.03 -0.74
N GLY A 39 -1.54 -1.55 -1.16
CA GLY A 39 -0.28 -2.24 -0.92
C GLY A 39 0.06 -2.37 0.57
N TYR A 40 -0.21 -1.31 1.34
CA TYR A 40 -0.04 -1.27 2.78
C TYR A 40 -0.94 -2.30 3.47
N LYS A 41 -2.24 -2.33 3.17
CA LYS A 41 -3.19 -3.28 3.78
C LYS A 41 -2.78 -4.74 3.62
N ILE A 42 -2.33 -5.14 2.42
CA ILE A 42 -1.90 -6.52 2.18
C ILE A 42 -0.66 -6.84 3.02
N THR A 43 0.31 -5.93 3.06
CA THR A 43 1.54 -6.09 3.83
C THR A 43 1.26 -6.06 5.34
N TYR A 44 0.33 -5.23 5.79
CA TYR A 44 -0.10 -5.11 7.17
C TYR A 44 -0.71 -6.43 7.68
N GLY A 45 -1.54 -7.09 6.87
CA GLY A 45 -2.06 -8.42 7.18
C GLY A 45 -0.96 -9.46 7.39
N LEU A 46 0.08 -9.43 6.53
CA LEU A 46 1.26 -10.30 6.69
C LEU A 46 2.02 -9.99 7.99
N ILE A 47 2.21 -8.72 8.33
CA ILE A 47 2.87 -8.28 9.57
C ILE A 47 2.08 -8.75 10.79
N ALA A 48 0.75 -8.64 10.78
CA ALA A 48 -0.11 -9.11 11.86
C ALA A 48 0.03 -10.63 12.05
N ALA A 49 -0.07 -11.40 10.96
CA ALA A 49 0.07 -12.86 10.99
C ALA A 49 1.47 -13.29 11.50
N ALA A 50 2.52 -12.64 11.02
CA ALA A 50 3.89 -12.88 11.44
C ALA A 50 4.09 -12.57 12.93
N SER A 51 3.61 -11.41 13.39
CA SER A 51 3.68 -10.98 14.78
C SER A 51 2.98 -11.97 15.71
N THR A 52 1.78 -12.42 15.37
CA THR A 52 1.06 -13.45 16.14
C THR A 52 1.82 -14.76 16.17
N ARG A 53 2.35 -15.23 15.02
CA ARG A 53 3.07 -16.50 14.95
C ARG A 53 4.38 -16.47 15.75
N VAL A 54 5.16 -15.41 15.60
CA VAL A 54 6.42 -15.21 16.33
C VAL A 54 6.16 -15.09 17.83
N SER A 55 5.16 -14.30 18.23
CA SER A 55 4.79 -14.15 19.65
C SER A 55 4.36 -15.46 20.28
N ASN A 56 3.61 -16.30 19.55
CA ASN A 56 3.18 -17.61 20.04
C ASN A 56 4.37 -18.57 20.23
N GLU A 57 5.31 -18.62 19.28
CA GLU A 57 6.49 -19.50 19.41
C GLU A 57 7.46 -19.01 20.50
N LEU A 58 7.63 -17.70 20.67
CA LEU A 58 8.41 -17.13 21.78
C LEU A 58 7.73 -17.41 23.13
N GLY A 59 6.42 -17.23 23.23
CA GLY A 59 5.64 -17.53 24.43
C GLY A 59 5.65 -19.01 24.81
N ALA A 60 5.84 -19.90 23.83
CA ALA A 60 6.02 -21.34 24.03
C ALA A 60 7.47 -21.75 24.35
N GLY A 61 8.42 -20.81 24.45
CA GLY A 61 9.83 -21.11 24.70
C GLY A 61 10.58 -21.70 23.51
N ASN A 62 10.09 -21.52 22.27
CA ASN A 62 10.67 -22.07 21.04
C ASN A 62 11.35 -20.99 20.17
N PRO A 63 12.54 -20.47 20.55
CA PRO A 63 13.20 -19.39 19.81
C PRO A 63 13.59 -19.78 18.38
N ASP A 64 13.95 -21.04 18.14
CA ASP A 64 14.30 -21.51 16.79
C ASP A 64 13.11 -21.49 15.82
N ARG A 65 11.92 -21.83 16.32
CA ARG A 65 10.68 -21.78 15.52
C ARG A 65 10.24 -20.34 15.29
N ALA A 66 10.42 -19.46 16.26
CA ALA A 66 10.21 -18.02 16.09
C ALA A 66 11.15 -17.44 15.01
N LYS A 67 12.43 -17.80 15.02
CA LYS A 67 13.41 -17.40 14.00
C LYS A 67 13.02 -17.92 12.61
N ASN A 68 12.63 -19.19 12.51
CA ASN A 68 12.17 -19.76 11.24
C ASN A 68 10.90 -19.04 10.72
N SER A 69 9.96 -18.69 11.61
CA SER A 69 8.78 -17.91 11.24
C SER A 69 9.17 -16.57 10.63
N MET A 70 10.13 -15.85 11.22
CA MET A 70 10.64 -14.60 10.65
C MET A 70 11.28 -14.78 9.27
N VAL A 71 12.09 -15.83 9.08
CA VAL A 71 12.71 -16.12 7.77
C VAL A 71 11.65 -16.39 6.70
N VAL A 72 10.59 -17.13 7.03
CA VAL A 72 9.47 -17.37 6.12
C VAL A 72 8.74 -16.07 5.79
N THR A 73 8.43 -15.24 6.79
CA THR A 73 7.79 -13.94 6.58
C THR A 73 8.62 -13.03 5.68
N LEU A 74 9.94 -12.97 5.85
CA LEU A 74 10.82 -12.17 5.00
C LEU A 74 10.77 -12.62 3.53
N LYS A 75 10.80 -13.94 3.28
CA LYS A 75 10.67 -14.49 1.91
C LYS A 75 9.31 -14.14 1.31
N LEU A 76 8.24 -14.27 2.09
CA LEU A 76 6.88 -13.95 1.64
C LEU A 76 6.71 -12.46 1.38
N SER A 77 7.33 -11.59 2.17
CA SER A 77 7.33 -10.14 1.95
C SER A 77 7.98 -9.78 0.62
N VAL A 78 9.16 -10.32 0.31
CA VAL A 78 9.83 -10.08 -0.98
C VAL A 78 8.96 -10.56 -2.15
N PHE A 79 8.38 -11.76 -2.03
CA PHE A 79 7.48 -12.31 -3.04
C PHE A 79 6.24 -11.44 -3.26
N LEU A 80 5.62 -10.97 -2.17
CA LEU A 80 4.45 -10.11 -2.21
C LEU A 80 4.79 -8.74 -2.84
N SER A 81 5.88 -8.10 -2.43
CA SER A 81 6.34 -6.83 -3.02
C SER A 81 6.61 -6.98 -4.51
N PHE A 82 7.27 -8.07 -4.93
CA PHE A 82 7.49 -8.36 -6.34
C PHE A 82 6.16 -8.50 -7.10
N THR A 83 5.19 -9.21 -6.52
CA THR A 83 3.87 -9.41 -7.13
C THR A 83 3.11 -8.09 -7.29
N ILE A 84 3.12 -7.22 -6.27
CA ILE A 84 2.47 -5.91 -6.31
C ILE A 84 3.13 -5.03 -7.39
N ILE A 85 4.45 -4.98 -7.45
CA ILE A 85 5.18 -4.22 -8.49
C ILE A 85 4.81 -4.73 -9.87
N LEU A 86 4.78 -6.05 -10.07
CA LEU A 86 4.44 -6.65 -11.35
C LEU A 86 3.01 -6.31 -11.78
N ALA A 87 2.06 -6.38 -10.84
CA ALA A 87 0.67 -6.01 -11.07
C ALA A 87 0.53 -4.53 -11.47
N LEU A 88 1.28 -3.63 -10.84
CA LEU A 88 1.29 -2.21 -11.21
C LEU A 88 1.93 -1.98 -12.58
N VAL A 89 3.08 -2.60 -12.88
CA VAL A 89 3.77 -2.44 -14.17
C VAL A 89 2.86 -2.85 -15.33
N PHE A 90 2.16 -3.99 -15.23
CA PHE A 90 1.27 -4.44 -16.30
C PHE A 90 -0.14 -3.82 -16.25
N GLY A 91 -0.62 -3.47 -15.05
CA GLY A 91 -1.98 -2.98 -14.82
C GLY A 91 -2.13 -1.46 -14.77
N HIS A 92 -1.05 -0.68 -14.82
CA HIS A 92 -1.10 0.77 -14.56
C HIS A 92 -2.09 1.54 -15.45
N ASN A 93 -2.28 1.14 -16.71
CA ASN A 93 -3.24 1.81 -17.61
C ASN A 93 -4.69 1.62 -17.16
N ILE A 94 -5.05 0.39 -16.79
CA ILE A 94 -6.38 0.06 -16.26
C ILE A 94 -6.57 0.74 -14.91
N TRP A 95 -5.54 0.71 -14.08
CA TRP A 95 -5.55 1.35 -12.78
C TRP A 95 -5.76 2.86 -12.87
N ALA A 96 -5.02 3.55 -13.75
CA ALA A 96 -5.15 4.98 -13.99
C ALA A 96 -6.53 5.37 -14.53
N ALA A 97 -7.18 4.49 -15.31
CA ALA A 97 -8.52 4.74 -15.84
C ALA A 97 -9.60 4.84 -14.76
N PHE A 98 -9.38 4.33 -13.54
CA PHE A 98 -10.31 4.53 -12.42
C PHE A 98 -10.27 5.96 -11.84
N PHE A 99 -9.20 6.71 -12.09
CA PHE A 99 -8.97 8.03 -11.49
C PHE A 99 -8.96 9.18 -12.51
N ILE A 100 -8.80 8.86 -13.80
CA ILE A 100 -8.68 9.82 -14.89
C ILE A 100 -9.88 9.67 -15.84
N ASP A 101 -10.62 10.76 -16.04
CA ASP A 101 -11.68 10.83 -17.05
C ASP A 101 -11.09 11.08 -18.44
N SER A 102 -11.51 10.28 -19.42
CA SER A 102 -11.02 10.30 -20.80
C SER A 102 -11.52 11.49 -21.62
N ASN A 103 -12.60 12.16 -21.16
CA ASN A 103 -13.15 13.36 -21.80
C ASN A 103 -12.50 14.66 -21.31
N ALA A 104 -11.61 14.60 -20.33
CA ALA A 104 -10.96 15.79 -19.82
C ALA A 104 -9.70 16.09 -20.64
N SER A 105 -9.57 17.34 -21.11
CA SER A 105 -8.52 17.84 -22.04
C SER A 105 -7.08 17.77 -21.51
N TYR A 106 -6.82 16.93 -20.52
CA TYR A 106 -5.54 16.74 -19.86
C TYR A 106 -5.02 15.30 -19.93
N ALA A 107 -5.62 14.45 -20.76
CA ALA A 107 -5.15 13.09 -21.04
C ALA A 107 -3.67 13.10 -21.43
N VAL A 108 -2.88 12.30 -20.70
CA VAL A 108 -1.47 11.98 -20.99
C VAL A 108 -1.43 10.88 -22.03
#